data_AF-A0A2Z6CUT1-F1
#
_entry.id   AF-A0A2Z6CUT1-F1
#
_cell.length_a   1.000
_cell.length_b   1.000
_cell.length_c   1.000
_cell.angle_alpha   90.00
_cell.angle_beta   90.00
_cell.angle_gamma   90.00
#
_symmetry.space_group_name_H-M   'P 1'
#
loop_
_entity.id
_entity.type
_entity.pdbx_description
1 polymer ?
#
loop_
_entity_poly.entity_id
_entity_poly.type
_entity_poly.pdbx_seq_one_letter_code
_entity_poly.pdbx_strand_id
1 'polypeptide(L)'
;MYDNGTLWAYCDNNCHNRSTLLSIDTTVGSPTKGKFIINKGYERPSSMPNINNEGIAIAPNSECASNLKQFFWADDSETNGHALRRGTIPCGRLF
;
A
#
# COMPACT_ATOMS: atom_id res chain seq x y z
N MET A 1 3.19 -5.90 2.05
CA MET A 1 2.21 -6.55 2.95
C MET A 1 1.21 -7.31 2.09
N TYR A 2 0.92 -8.57 2.43
CA TYR A 2 -0.05 -9.41 1.72
C TYR A 2 -1.36 -9.42 2.51
N ASP A 3 -2.36 -8.71 2.02
CA ASP A 3 -3.70 -8.71 2.58
C ASP A 3 -4.69 -9.15 1.49
N ASN A 4 -5.58 -10.08 1.83
CA ASN A 4 -6.65 -10.55 0.95
C ASN A 4 -6.21 -10.99 -0.46
N GLY A 5 -5.11 -11.76 -0.58
CA GLY A 5 -4.67 -12.29 -1.86
C GLY A 5 -3.81 -11.34 -2.70
N THR A 6 -3.57 -10.12 -2.21
CA THR A 6 -2.91 -9.05 -2.96
C THR A 6 -1.65 -8.60 -2.23
N LEU A 7 -0.55 -8.48 -2.97
CA LEU A 7 0.70 -7.88 -2.49
C LEU A 7 0.73 -6.40 -2.86
N TRP A 8 0.87 -5.52 -1.88
CA TRP A 8 1.13 -4.11 -2.15
C TRP A 8 2.64 -3.90 -2.31
N ALA A 9 3.06 -3.47 -3.51
CA ALA A 9 4.40 -3.01 -3.81
C ALA A 9 4.44 -1.48 -3.76
N TYR A 10 5.39 -0.93 -3.00
CA TYR A 10 5.55 0.50 -2.81
C TYR A 10 6.89 0.93 -3.39
N CYS A 11 6.89 2.06 -4.07
CA CYS A 11 8.09 2.64 -4.64
C CYS A 11 8.57 3.77 -3.72
N ASP A 12 9.87 4.02 -3.65
CA ASP A 12 10.44 5.09 -2.81
C ASP A 12 10.20 6.49 -3.43
N ASN A 13 10.85 7.51 -2.86
CA ASN A 13 10.79 8.89 -3.36
C ASN A 13 11.36 9.08 -4.77
N ASN A 14 12.28 8.22 -5.25
CA ASN A 14 12.86 8.31 -6.60
C ASN A 14 11.81 8.08 -7.69
N CYS A 15 10.72 7.42 -7.33
CA CYS A 15 9.55 7.14 -8.18
C CYS A 15 8.27 7.76 -7.61
N HIS A 16 8.42 8.87 -6.89
CA HIS A 16 7.33 9.69 -6.36
C HIS A 16 6.37 8.98 -5.39
N ASN A 17 6.84 7.94 -4.69
CA ASN A 17 6.04 7.11 -3.80
C ASN A 17 4.77 6.54 -4.44
N ARG A 18 4.84 6.21 -5.74
CA ARG A 18 3.79 5.45 -6.39
C ARG A 18 3.74 4.05 -5.83
N SER A 19 2.56 3.44 -5.91
CA SER A 19 2.37 2.11 -5.37
C SER A 19 1.43 1.28 -6.24
N THR A 20 1.61 -0.03 -6.21
CA THR A 20 0.84 -0.96 -7.03
C THR A 20 0.36 -2.14 -6.20
N LEU A 21 -0.82 -2.62 -6.57
CA LEU A 21 -1.37 -3.87 -6.08
C LEU A 21 -1.04 -4.96 -7.08
N LEU A 22 -0.36 -5.99 -6.60
CA LEU A 22 0.03 -7.16 -7.36
C LEU A 22 -0.81 -8.35 -6.92
N SER A 23 -1.24 -9.17 -7.87
CA SER A 23 -1.79 -10.49 -7.58
C SER A 23 -1.11 -11.54 -8.45
N ILE A 24 -1.25 -12.81 -8.07
CA ILE A 24 -0.76 -13.92 -8.88
C ILE A 24 -1.83 -14.22 -9.94
N ASP A 25 -1.44 -14.26 -11.21
CA ASP A 25 -2.34 -14.69 -12.28
C ASP A 25 -2.68 -16.18 -12.14
N THR A 26 -3.93 -16.48 -11.82
CA THR A 26 -4.44 -17.85 -11.68
C THR A 26 -5.21 -18.35 -12.89
N THR A 27 -5.30 -17.55 -13.97
CA THR A 27 -6.14 -17.84 -15.12
C THR A 27 -5.62 -19.04 -15.90
N VAL A 28 -6.48 -20.03 -16.14
CA VAL A 28 -6.13 -21.22 -16.92
C VAL A 28 -5.86 -20.81 -18.38
N GLY A 29 -4.72 -21.25 -18.93
CA GLY A 29 -4.30 -20.94 -20.30
C GLY A 29 -3.61 -19.58 -20.48
N SER A 30 -3.48 -18.78 -19.42
CA SER A 30 -2.76 -17.51 -19.50
C SER A 30 -1.24 -17.70 -19.67
N PRO A 31 -0.56 -16.92 -20.55
CA PRO A 31 0.89 -16.95 -20.68
C PRO A 31 1.63 -16.44 -19.42
N THR A 32 0.93 -15.77 -18.51
CA THR A 32 1.45 -15.25 -17.25
C THR A 32 1.01 -16.03 -16.02
N LYS A 33 0.36 -17.19 -16.19
CA LYS A 33 -0.09 -18.03 -15.07
C LYS A 33 1.04 -18.28 -14.06
N GLY A 34 0.76 -18.03 -12.78
CA GLY A 34 1.70 -18.17 -11.68
C GLY A 34 2.65 -16.99 -11.47
N LYS A 35 2.60 -15.96 -12.32
CA LYS A 35 3.41 -14.73 -12.19
C LYS A 35 2.62 -13.62 -11.52
N PHE A 36 3.33 -12.64 -10.97
CA PHE A 36 2.72 -11.39 -10.54
C PHE A 36 2.22 -10.58 -11.73
N ILE A 37 1.00 -10.08 -11.61
CA ILE A 37 0.40 -9.10 -12.52
C ILE A 37 -0.01 -7.87 -11.71
N ILE A 38 0.01 -6.70 -12.37
CA ILE A 38 -0.46 -5.46 -11.76
C ILE A 38 -1.99 -5.43 -11.84
N ASN A 39 -2.64 -5.40 -10.68
CA ASN A 39 -4.08 -5.22 -10.57
C ASN A 39 -4.45 -3.74 -10.68
N LYS A 40 -3.70 -2.87 -9.98
CA LYS A 40 -3.97 -1.42 -9.94
C LYS A 40 -2.75 -0.63 -9.50
N GLY A 41 -2.56 0.55 -10.07
CA GLY A 41 -1.57 1.54 -9.64
C GLY A 41 -2.22 2.74 -8.95
N TYR A 42 -1.49 3.35 -8.02
CA TYR A 42 -1.89 4.52 -7.25
C TYR A 42 -0.76 5.55 -7.23
N GLU A 43 -1.12 6.80 -7.44
CA GLU A 43 -0.26 7.93 -7.11
C GLU A 43 -0.19 8.12 -5.59
N ARG A 44 0.92 8.69 -5.10
CA ARG A 44 1.04 9.12 -3.70
C ARG A 44 -0.07 10.13 -3.40
N PRO A 45 -0.83 9.96 -2.30
CA PRO A 45 -1.76 10.99 -1.84
C PRO A 45 -1.06 12.34 -1.67
N SER A 46 -1.69 13.43 -2.11
CA SER A 46 -1.08 14.77 -2.05
C SER A 46 -0.70 15.20 -0.63
N SER A 47 -1.43 14.70 0.37
CA SER A 47 -1.18 14.93 1.80
C SER A 47 -0.05 14.11 2.42
N MET A 48 0.44 13.08 1.72
CA MET A 48 1.54 12.24 2.19
C MET A 48 2.88 12.83 1.72
N PRO A 49 3.93 12.96 2.55
CA PRO A 49 5.24 13.46 2.11
C PRO A 49 5.88 12.55 1.05
N ASN A 50 6.65 13.13 0.12
CA ASN A 50 7.44 12.37 -0.85
C ASN A 50 8.84 12.06 -0.29
N ILE A 51 8.96 11.02 0.52
CA ILE A 51 10.19 10.61 1.21
C ILE A 51 10.39 9.10 1.03
N ASN A 52 11.39 8.52 1.68
CA ASN A 52 11.65 7.07 1.61
C ASN A 52 10.62 6.29 2.45
N ASN A 53 9.36 6.41 2.06
CA ASN A 53 8.26 5.69 2.66
C ASN A 53 8.34 4.23 2.20
N GLU A 54 8.55 3.31 3.13
CA GLU A 54 8.70 1.90 2.87
C GLU A 54 7.79 1.09 3.77
N GLY A 55 7.23 0.00 3.22
CA GLY A 55 6.33 -0.86 3.97
C GLY A 55 5.03 -0.15 4.38
N ILE A 56 3.93 -0.90 4.40
CA ILE A 56 2.65 -0.36 4.80
C ILE A 56 1.94 -1.35 5.69
N ALA A 57 1.14 -0.83 6.63
CA ALA A 57 0.19 -1.59 7.40
C ALA A 57 -1.15 -0.85 7.46
N ILE A 58 -2.24 -1.58 7.24
CA ILE A 58 -3.59 -1.05 7.27
C ILE A 58 -4.34 -1.75 8.39
N ALA A 59 -4.98 -0.96 9.25
CA ALA A 59 -5.85 -1.51 10.28
C ALA A 59 -7.01 -2.31 9.64
N PRO A 60 -7.45 -3.41 10.29
CA PRO A 60 -8.59 -4.18 9.81
C PRO A 60 -9.87 -3.33 9.82
N ASN A 61 -10.86 -3.72 9.00
CA ASN A 61 -12.15 -3.01 8.97
C ASN A 61 -12.92 -3.07 10.31
N SER A 62 -12.59 -4.01 11.20
CA SER A 62 -13.15 -4.07 12.55
C SER A 62 -12.72 -2.91 13.45
N GLU A 63 -11.64 -2.21 13.12
CA GLU A 63 -11.12 -1.04 13.86
C GLU A 63 -11.61 0.29 13.28
N CYS A 64 -12.59 0.24 12.38
CA CYS A 64 -13.17 1.43 11.77
C CYS A 64 -13.93 2.30 12.78
N ALA A 65 -13.59 3.58 12.81
CA ALA A 65 -14.31 4.60 13.57
C ALA A 65 -14.58 5.81 12.67
N SER A 66 -15.82 6.31 12.67
CA SER A 66 -16.23 7.44 11.82
C SER A 66 -15.89 7.23 10.32
N ASN A 67 -16.04 6.00 9.83
CA ASN A 67 -15.73 5.58 8.46
C ASN A 67 -14.24 5.73 8.04
N LEU A 68 -13.34 5.84 9.02
CA LEU A 68 -11.89 5.88 8.80
C LEU A 68 -11.19 4.77 9.60
N LYS A 69 -10.06 4.30 9.07
CA LYS A 69 -9.16 3.35 9.75
C LYS A 69 -7.71 3.76 9.56
N GLN A 70 -6.85 3.29 10.46
CA GLN A 70 -5.44 3.68 10.46
C GLN A 70 -4.69 3.10 9.26
N PHE A 71 -3.80 3.91 8.71
CA PHE A 71 -2.81 3.56 7.70
C PHE A 71 -1.45 3.94 8.26
N PHE A 72 -0.55 2.97 8.34
CA PHE A 72 0.81 3.14 8.83
C PHE A 72 1.80 2.85 7.72
N TRP A 73 2.93 3.54 7.75
CA TRP A 73 4.05 3.29 6.85
C TRP A 73 5.36 3.59 7.58
N ALA A 74 6.43 2.88 7.20
CA ALA A 74 7.75 3.19 7.71
C ALA A 74 8.39 4.30 6.86
N ASP A 75 9.27 5.07 7.48
CA ASP A 75 10.12 6.07 6.86
C ASP A 75 11.55 5.69 7.21
N ASP A 76 12.25 5.06 6.25
CA ASP A 76 13.58 4.48 6.51
C ASP A 76 14.65 5.55 6.76
N SER A 77 14.35 6.80 6.40
CA SER A 77 15.24 7.94 6.53
C SER A 77 15.06 8.62 7.88
N GLU A 78 14.12 8.13 8.70
CA GLU A 78 13.79 8.68 10.01
C GLU A 78 13.57 10.19 9.96
N THR A 79 12.85 10.68 8.94
CA THR A 79 12.76 12.12 8.68
C THR A 79 12.17 12.84 9.91
N ASN A 80 12.89 13.82 10.44
CA ASN A 80 12.58 14.50 11.71
C ASN A 80 12.54 13.57 12.95
N GLY A 81 13.32 12.49 12.96
CA GLY A 81 13.39 11.52 14.06
C GLY A 81 12.20 10.56 14.13
N HIS A 82 11.49 10.33 13.02
CA HIS A 82 10.30 9.48 12.98
C HIS A 82 10.45 8.34 11.97
N ALA A 83 10.68 7.12 12.46
CA ALA A 83 10.75 5.91 11.65
C ALA A 83 9.38 5.31 11.29
N LEU A 84 8.33 5.61 12.07
CA LEU A 84 6.97 5.12 11.84
C LEU A 84 6.00 6.29 11.77
N ARG A 85 5.18 6.31 10.72
CA ARG A 85 4.21 7.36 10.45
C ARG A 85 2.81 6.79 10.34
N ARG A 86 1.81 7.66 10.52
CA ARG A 86 0.40 7.28 10.47
C ARG A 86 -0.47 8.32 9.78
N GLY A 87 -1.56 7.83 9.22
CA GLY A 87 -2.64 8.59 8.62
C GLY A 87 -3.92 7.76 8.68
N THR A 88 -4.97 8.23 8.03
CA THR A 88 -6.25 7.54 7.97
C THR A 88 -6.73 7.39 6.54
N ILE A 89 -7.38 6.27 6.26
CA ILE A 89 -8.03 5.98 4.97
C ILE A 89 -9.49 5.59 5.19
N PRO A 90 -10.37 5.71 4.17
CA PRO A 90 -11.75 5.24 4.26
C PRO A 90 -11.85 3.76 4.62
N CYS A 91 -12.91 3.42 5.35
CA CYS A 91 -13.25 2.06 5.69
C CYS A 91 -13.87 1.28 4.52
N GLY A 92 -13.83 -0.04 4.64
CA GLY A 92 -14.40 -0.95 3.66
C GLY A 92 -13.34 -1.66 2.83
N ARG A 93 -13.81 -2.29 1.75
CA ARG A 93 -12.92 -2.97 0.81
C ARG A 93 -12.14 -1.89 0.05
N LEU A 94 -10.84 -1.84 0.28
CA LEU A 94 -10.01 -0.82 -0.36
C LEU A 94 -9.79 -1.12 -1.85
N PHE A 95 -10.01 -2.38 -2.28
CA PHE A 95 -9.80 -2.88 -3.66
C PHE A 95 -10.61 -4.16 -3.87
#